data_AF-U2Z329-F1
#
_entry.id   AF-U2Z329-F1
#
_cell.length_a   1.000
_cell.length_b   1.000
_cell.length_c   1.000
_cell.angle_alpha   90.00
_cell.angle_beta   90.00
_cell.angle_gamma   90.00
#
_symmetry.space_group_name_H-M   'P 1'
#
loop_
_entity.id
_entity.type
_entity.pdbx_description
1 polymer ?
#
loop_
_entity_poly.entity_id
_entity_poly.type
_entity_poly.pdbx_seq_one_letter_code
_entity_poly.pdbx_strand_id
1 'polypeptide(L)'
;MPPELHDRVARLVTALDRMTPEERTEAIANEVIETGGTWQTPPMSGRSCFVISLHGIEVPGFDADGAAMHWHIDARSAIGGWPHPDHNPNLRRAQLEWAQMALFIGAEDLRRQAAAIAMLWSTSQMVRDAARLYLEQPGAAA
;
A
#
# COMPACT_ATOMS: atom_id res chain seq x y z
N MET A 1 4.61 -2.56 15.84
CA MET A 1 5.58 -1.48 15.52
C MET A 1 5.69 -0.56 16.73
N PRO A 2 6.89 -0.12 17.15
CA PRO A 2 7.03 0.89 18.20
C PRO A 2 6.28 2.20 17.85
N PRO A 3 5.72 2.96 18.81
CA PRO A 3 4.92 4.15 18.52
C PRO A 3 5.65 5.22 17.69
N GLU A 4 6.91 5.51 18.02
CA GLU A 4 7.71 6.51 17.30
C GLU A 4 7.94 6.12 15.83
N LEU A 5 8.15 4.82 15.59
CA LEU A 5 8.30 4.26 14.25
C LEU A 5 6.97 4.33 13.50
N HIS A 6 5.85 4.01 14.17
CA HIS A 6 4.51 4.12 13.61
C HIS A 6 4.19 5.56 13.18
N ASP A 7 4.48 6.56 14.00
CA ASP A 7 4.24 7.96 13.68
C ASP A 7 5.10 8.44 12.49
N ARG A 8 6.34 7.96 12.40
CA ARG A 8 7.21 8.29 11.26
C ARG A 8 6.72 7.64 9.97
N VAL A 9 6.38 6.35 10.00
CA VAL A 9 5.76 5.65 8.87
C VAL A 9 4.49 6.38 8.45
N ALA A 10 3.60 6.72 9.39
CA ALA A 10 2.35 7.42 9.09
C ALA A 10 2.58 8.76 8.36
N ARG A 11 3.57 9.56 8.79
CA ARG A 11 3.95 10.81 8.10
C ARG A 11 4.47 10.55 6.69
N LEU A 12 5.38 9.60 6.53
CA LEU A 12 5.94 9.25 5.23
C LEU A 12 4.83 8.79 4.27
N VAL A 13 4.05 7.79 4.66
CA VAL A 13 2.99 7.22 3.82
C VAL A 13 1.97 8.30 3.43
N THR A 14 1.62 9.23 4.35
CA THR A 14 0.74 10.37 4.03
C THR A 14 1.32 11.31 2.97
N ALA A 15 2.64 11.50 2.95
CA ALA A 15 3.31 12.25 1.90
C ALA A 15 3.30 11.46 0.57
N LEU A 16 3.62 10.17 0.62
CA LEU A 16 3.66 9.27 -0.56
C LEU A 16 2.32 9.13 -1.27
N ASP A 17 1.18 9.25 -0.56
CA ASP A 17 -0.15 9.19 -1.18
C ASP A 17 -0.35 10.19 -2.32
N ARG A 18 0.35 11.33 -2.27
CA ARG A 18 0.18 12.47 -3.17
C ARG A 18 1.26 12.56 -4.24
N MET A 19 2.31 11.76 -4.12
CA MET A 19 3.45 11.76 -5.03
C MET A 19 3.12 10.99 -6.32
N THR A 20 3.93 11.17 -7.36
CA THR A 20 3.96 10.25 -8.52
C THR A 20 4.67 8.94 -8.16
N PRO A 21 4.63 7.90 -9.01
CA PRO A 21 5.44 6.70 -8.80
C PRO A 21 6.94 6.99 -8.65
N GLU A 22 7.47 7.87 -9.50
CA GLU A 22 8.91 8.21 -9.53
C GLU A 22 9.33 8.96 -8.26
N GLU A 23 8.57 9.99 -7.87
CA GLU A 23 8.78 10.76 -6.64
C GLU A 23 8.69 9.86 -5.40
N ARG A 24 7.78 8.87 -5.41
CA ARG A 24 7.64 7.89 -4.34
C ARG A 24 8.87 7.02 -4.20
N THR A 25 9.39 6.48 -5.31
CA THR A 25 10.61 5.65 -5.31
C THR A 25 11.80 6.43 -4.74
N GLU A 26 11.98 7.68 -5.16
CA GLU A 26 13.03 8.55 -4.64
C GLU A 26 12.85 8.87 -3.15
N ALA A 27 11.64 9.22 -2.71
CA ALA A 27 11.36 9.51 -1.31
C ALA A 27 11.62 8.31 -0.39
N ILE A 28 11.27 7.09 -0.82
CA ILE A 28 11.56 5.86 -0.05
C ILE A 28 13.06 5.59 -0.04
N ALA A 29 13.78 5.77 -1.15
CA ALA A 29 15.23 5.60 -1.18
C ALA A 29 15.93 6.57 -0.22
N ASN A 30 15.51 7.84 -0.19
CA ASN A 30 16.03 8.83 0.74
C ASN A 30 15.74 8.44 2.20
N GLU A 31 14.53 7.97 2.50
CA GLU A 31 14.18 7.51 3.84
C GLU A 31 15.05 6.32 4.29
N VAL A 32 15.35 5.36 3.40
CA VAL A 32 16.27 4.25 3.69
C VAL A 32 17.65 4.76 4.06
N ILE A 33 18.17 5.77 3.33
CA ILE A 33 19.47 6.38 3.61
C ILE A 33 19.46 7.10 4.97
N GLU A 34 18.41 7.84 5.28
CA GLU A 34 18.32 8.67 6.49
C GLU A 34 18.08 7.88 7.77
N THR A 35 17.33 6.78 7.69
CA THR A 35 16.80 6.08 8.87
C THR A 35 17.31 4.66 9.03
N GLY A 36 18.03 4.17 8.03
CA GLY A 36 18.40 2.77 7.93
C GLY A 36 17.30 1.93 7.30
N GLY A 37 17.69 0.76 6.82
CA GLY A 37 16.88 -0.12 5.98
C GLY A 37 17.77 -0.77 4.93
N THR A 38 17.18 -1.52 4.00
CA THR A 38 17.89 -2.11 2.88
C THR A 38 17.18 -1.81 1.57
N TRP A 39 18.00 -1.51 0.57
CA TRP A 39 17.60 -1.29 -0.80
C TRP A 39 18.42 -2.24 -1.68
N GLN A 40 17.87 -3.43 -1.91
CA GLN A 40 18.60 -4.53 -2.55
C GLN A 40 18.23 -4.62 -4.03
N THR A 41 19.22 -4.39 -4.88
CA THR A 41 19.10 -4.60 -6.32
C THR A 41 19.28 -6.09 -6.66
N PRO A 42 18.56 -6.61 -7.68
CA PRO A 42 18.83 -7.95 -8.19
C PRO A 42 20.29 -8.12 -8.60
N PRO A 43 20.94 -9.27 -8.33
CA PRO A 43 22.21 -9.58 -8.93
C PRO A 43 22.01 -9.82 -10.43
N MET A 44 23.03 -9.49 -11.23
CA MET A 44 22.97 -9.62 -12.69
C MET A 44 22.81 -11.08 -13.19
N SER A 45 22.84 -12.07 -12.29
CA SER A 45 22.63 -13.49 -12.59
C SER A 45 21.17 -13.86 -12.92
N GLY A 46 20.23 -12.92 -12.90
CA GLY A 46 18.95 -13.01 -13.60
C GLY A 46 17.80 -13.73 -12.86
N ARG A 47 17.90 -13.94 -11.54
CA ARG A 47 16.85 -14.65 -10.75
C ARG A 47 16.42 -13.96 -9.45
N SER A 48 16.67 -12.66 -9.27
CA SER A 48 16.22 -12.00 -8.04
C SER A 48 15.28 -10.84 -8.32
N CYS A 49 14.41 -10.59 -7.36
CA CYS A 49 13.57 -9.41 -7.27
C CYS A 49 14.35 -8.27 -6.62
N PHE A 50 13.88 -7.05 -6.84
CA PHE A 50 14.22 -5.90 -6.03
C PHE A 50 13.62 -6.10 -4.64
N VAL A 51 14.34 -5.80 -3.56
CA VAL A 51 13.79 -5.90 -2.20
C VAL A 51 14.02 -4.61 -1.44
N ILE A 52 12.96 -4.08 -0.85
CA ILE A 52 13.01 -2.93 0.05
C ILE A 52 12.63 -3.42 1.44
N SER A 53 13.49 -3.20 2.43
CA SER A 53 13.19 -3.40 3.85
C SER A 53 13.36 -2.07 4.58
N LEU A 54 12.25 -1.48 5.02
CA LEU A 54 12.23 -0.16 5.65
C LEU A 54 11.14 -0.13 6.72
N HIS A 55 11.48 0.41 7.90
CA HIS A 55 10.58 0.53 9.05
C HIS A 55 9.89 -0.78 9.47
N GLY A 56 10.59 -1.91 9.30
CA GLY A 56 10.09 -3.24 9.63
C GLY A 56 9.12 -3.84 8.60
N ILE A 57 9.01 -3.23 7.42
CA ILE A 57 8.22 -3.73 6.29
C ILE A 57 9.20 -4.14 5.19
N GLU A 58 9.13 -5.40 4.78
CA GLU A 58 9.95 -5.97 3.73
C GLU A 58 9.07 -6.43 2.57
N VAL A 59 9.36 -5.94 1.36
CA VAL A 59 8.60 -6.28 0.17
C VAL A 59 9.51 -6.53 -1.03
N PRO A 60 9.16 -7.51 -1.89
CA PRO A 60 9.78 -7.68 -3.18
C PRO A 60 9.07 -6.86 -4.29
N GLY A 61 9.81 -6.52 -5.34
CA GLY A 61 9.30 -5.95 -6.57
C GLY A 61 10.07 -6.45 -7.79
N PHE A 62 9.46 -6.36 -8.97
CA PHE A 62 10.17 -6.72 -10.22
C PHE A 62 11.29 -5.72 -10.53
N ASP A 63 11.05 -4.46 -10.21
CA ASP A 63 11.97 -3.33 -10.28
C ASP A 63 11.80 -2.45 -9.02
N ALA A 64 12.55 -1.34 -8.97
CA ALA A 64 12.51 -0.42 -7.84
C ALA A 64 11.12 0.21 -7.65
N ASP A 65 10.44 0.60 -8.74
CA ASP A 65 9.13 1.23 -8.68
C ASP A 65 8.04 0.26 -8.19
N GLY A 66 8.09 -0.99 -8.64
CA GLY A 66 7.22 -2.05 -8.16
C GLY A 66 7.44 -2.34 -6.67
N ALA A 67 8.69 -2.41 -6.22
CA ALA A 67 9.00 -2.59 -4.80
C ALA A 67 8.53 -1.39 -3.96
N ALA A 68 8.75 -0.16 -4.44
CA ALA A 68 8.31 1.07 -3.78
C ALA A 68 6.78 1.16 -3.69
N MET A 69 6.07 0.75 -4.75
CA MET A 69 4.60 0.64 -4.75
C MET A 69 4.13 -0.39 -3.72
N HIS A 70 4.68 -1.60 -3.72
CA HIS A 70 4.31 -2.62 -2.74
C HIS A 70 4.61 -2.17 -1.31
N TRP A 71 5.74 -1.51 -1.09
CA TRP A 71 6.12 -1.03 0.24
C TRP A 71 5.10 0.00 0.73
N HIS A 72 4.72 0.92 -0.15
CA HIS A 72 3.71 1.93 0.16
C HIS A 72 2.34 1.31 0.49
N ILE A 73 1.91 0.28 -0.25
CA ILE A 73 0.65 -0.43 -0.02
C ILE A 73 0.65 -1.13 1.34
N ASP A 74 1.73 -1.86 1.65
CA ASP A 74 1.87 -2.58 2.91
C ASP A 74 2.00 -1.61 4.09
N ALA A 75 2.74 -0.52 3.93
CA ALA A 75 2.86 0.54 4.92
C ALA A 75 1.53 1.25 5.17
N ARG A 76 0.75 1.52 4.13
CA ARG A 76 -0.61 2.06 4.26
C ARG A 76 -1.51 1.10 5.06
N SER A 77 -1.41 -0.19 4.81
CA SER A 77 -2.15 -1.22 5.56
C SER A 77 -1.70 -1.29 7.02
N ALA A 78 -0.39 -1.21 7.28
CA ALA A 78 0.20 -1.26 8.62
C ALA A 78 -0.22 -0.08 9.51
N ILE A 79 -0.54 1.07 8.92
CA ILE A 79 -1.07 2.25 9.64
C ILE A 79 -2.60 2.33 9.64
N GLY A 80 -3.30 1.27 9.24
CA GLY A 80 -4.76 1.15 9.34
C GLY A 80 -5.56 1.41 8.06
N GLY A 81 -4.90 1.53 6.91
CA GLY A 81 -5.57 1.63 5.62
C GLY A 81 -6.24 2.98 5.37
N TRP A 82 -7.41 2.93 4.73
CA TRP A 82 -8.27 4.07 4.45
C TRP A 82 -9.65 3.82 5.07
N PRO A 83 -9.96 4.43 6.23
CA PRO A 83 -11.21 4.11 6.93
C PRO A 83 -12.46 4.43 6.10
N HIS A 84 -12.37 5.45 5.24
CA HIS A 84 -13.40 5.83 4.29
C HIS A 84 -12.74 6.29 2.98
N PRO A 85 -13.45 6.20 1.84
CA PRO A 85 -12.97 6.78 0.61
C PRO A 85 -12.78 8.30 0.75
N ASP A 86 -11.62 8.80 0.37
CA ASP A 86 -11.34 10.23 0.25
C ASP A 86 -11.64 10.70 -1.18
N HIS A 87 -12.40 11.80 -1.32
CA HIS A 87 -12.82 12.33 -2.62
C HIS A 87 -11.79 13.27 -3.26
N ASN A 88 -10.65 13.52 -2.62
CA ASN A 88 -9.55 14.26 -3.22
C ASN A 88 -8.98 13.51 -4.44
N PRO A 89 -8.99 14.10 -5.64
CA PRO A 89 -8.52 13.44 -6.86
C PRO A 89 -7.05 13.03 -6.79
N ASN A 90 -6.22 13.77 -6.03
CA ASN A 90 -4.79 13.49 -5.90
C ASN A 90 -4.52 12.19 -5.12
N LEU A 91 -5.47 11.74 -4.29
CA LEU A 91 -5.36 10.52 -3.50
C LEU A 91 -5.94 9.30 -4.23
N ARG A 92 -6.66 9.51 -5.33
CA ARG A 92 -7.41 8.44 -6.01
C ARG A 92 -6.52 7.29 -6.46
N ARG A 93 -5.31 7.60 -6.97
CA ARG A 93 -4.34 6.59 -7.42
C ARG A 93 -3.89 5.72 -6.24
N ALA A 94 -3.40 6.35 -5.18
CA ALA A 94 -2.94 5.64 -3.98
C ALA A 94 -4.05 4.80 -3.34
N GLN A 95 -5.27 5.35 -3.25
CA GLN A 95 -6.44 4.62 -2.76
C GLN A 95 -6.77 3.40 -3.62
N LEU A 96 -6.70 3.51 -4.95
CA LEU A 96 -6.96 2.38 -5.86
C LEU A 96 -5.87 1.31 -5.80
N GLU A 97 -4.60 1.71 -5.82
CA GLU A 97 -3.45 0.80 -5.70
C GLU A 97 -3.56 -0.02 -4.40
N TRP A 98 -3.80 0.66 -3.28
CA TRP A 98 -3.99 0.03 -1.99
C TRP A 98 -5.22 -0.88 -1.96
N ALA A 99 -6.39 -0.37 -2.39
CA ALA A 99 -7.64 -1.13 -2.33
C ALA A 99 -7.59 -2.39 -3.19
N GLN A 100 -6.95 -2.35 -4.36
CA GLN A 100 -6.81 -3.52 -5.22
C GLN A 100 -6.03 -4.64 -4.53
N MET A 101 -5.00 -4.33 -3.74
CA MET A 101 -4.28 -5.36 -2.98
C MET A 101 -5.02 -5.74 -1.70
N ALA A 102 -5.37 -4.76 -0.87
CA ALA A 102 -6.00 -4.99 0.42
C ALA A 102 -7.31 -5.79 0.31
N LEU A 103 -8.07 -5.66 -0.79
CA LEU A 103 -9.28 -6.43 -1.05
C LEU A 103 -9.05 -7.95 -1.11
N PHE A 104 -7.90 -8.39 -1.65
CA PHE A 104 -7.62 -9.82 -1.83
C PHE A 104 -6.72 -10.41 -0.75
N ILE A 105 -5.77 -9.62 -0.22
CA ILE A 105 -4.75 -10.12 0.72
C ILE A 105 -4.78 -9.46 2.10
N GLY A 106 -5.55 -8.39 2.29
CA GLY A 106 -5.64 -7.69 3.58
C GLY A 106 -6.36 -8.48 4.68
N ALA A 107 -6.35 -7.97 5.91
CA ALA A 107 -7.22 -8.44 6.99
C ALA A 107 -8.70 -8.08 6.72
N GLU A 108 -9.66 -8.72 7.40
CA GLU A 108 -11.09 -8.56 7.10
C GLU A 108 -11.57 -7.10 7.18
N ASP A 109 -11.14 -6.36 8.19
CA ASP A 109 -11.43 -4.94 8.39
C ASP A 109 -10.90 -4.09 7.23
N LEU A 110 -9.64 -4.32 6.81
CA LEU A 110 -9.04 -3.65 5.67
C LEU A 110 -9.72 -4.04 4.34
N ARG A 111 -10.17 -5.29 4.18
CA ARG A 111 -10.91 -5.73 3.00
C ARG A 111 -12.24 -4.99 2.85
N ARG A 112 -12.97 -4.74 3.94
CA ARG A 112 -14.22 -3.96 3.91
C ARG A 112 -13.97 -2.51 3.50
N GLN A 113 -12.94 -1.89 4.06
CA GLN A 113 -12.52 -0.53 3.67
C GLN A 113 -12.12 -0.48 2.18
N ALA A 114 -11.26 -1.41 1.75
CA ALA A 114 -10.82 -1.55 0.37
C ALA A 114 -12.00 -1.79 -0.58
N ALA A 115 -13.00 -2.58 -0.18
CA ALA A 115 -14.20 -2.82 -0.96
C ALA A 115 -15.00 -1.54 -1.22
N ALA A 116 -15.14 -0.66 -0.22
CA ALA A 116 -15.82 0.63 -0.38
C ALA A 116 -15.10 1.51 -1.43
N ILE A 117 -13.77 1.58 -1.35
CA ILE A 117 -12.94 2.34 -2.30
C ILE A 117 -12.98 1.74 -3.70
N ALA A 118 -12.84 0.41 -3.79
CA ALA A 118 -12.89 -0.34 -5.05
C ALA A 118 -14.23 -0.16 -5.76
N MET A 119 -15.34 -0.20 -5.02
CA MET A 119 -16.68 0.04 -5.57
C MET A 119 -16.86 1.45 -6.13
N LEU A 120 -16.24 2.44 -5.47
CA LEU A 120 -16.33 3.84 -5.87
C LEU A 120 -15.48 4.15 -7.10
N TRP A 121 -14.23 3.66 -7.12
CA TRP A 121 -13.22 4.16 -8.04
C TRP A 121 -12.76 3.19 -9.12
N SER A 122 -12.92 1.87 -8.92
CA SER A 122 -12.39 0.87 -9.84
C SER A 122 -13.22 0.78 -11.12
N THR A 123 -12.56 0.69 -12.26
CA THR A 123 -13.19 0.41 -13.55
C THR A 123 -13.23 -1.08 -13.88
N SER A 124 -12.52 -1.92 -13.11
CA SER A 124 -12.48 -3.37 -13.31
C SER A 124 -13.73 -4.03 -12.75
N GLN A 125 -14.51 -4.66 -13.63
CA GLN A 125 -15.72 -5.38 -13.23
C GLN A 125 -15.41 -6.50 -12.22
N MET A 126 -14.34 -7.26 -12.45
CA MET A 126 -13.87 -8.30 -11.54
C MET A 126 -13.61 -7.76 -10.12
N VAL A 127 -12.93 -6.61 -10.01
CA VAL A 127 -12.63 -6.00 -8.71
C VAL A 127 -13.90 -5.51 -8.02
N ARG A 128 -14.85 -4.93 -8.78
CA ARG A 128 -16.14 -4.48 -8.24
C ARG A 128 -17.00 -5.65 -7.76
N ASP A 129 -17.00 -6.76 -8.48
CA ASP A 129 -17.75 -7.96 -8.09
C ASP A 129 -17.16 -8.58 -6.81
N ALA A 130 -15.83 -8.64 -6.69
CA ALA A 130 -15.18 -9.05 -5.45
C ALA A 130 -15.50 -8.10 -4.28
N ALA A 131 -15.48 -6.79 -4.50
CA ALA A 131 -15.81 -5.80 -3.48
C ALA A 131 -17.25 -5.92 -2.98
N ARG A 132 -18.22 -6.19 -3.88
CA ARG A 132 -19.62 -6.38 -3.53
C ARG A 132 -19.82 -7.49 -2.48
N LEU A 133 -19.09 -8.60 -2.61
CA LEU A 133 -19.17 -9.72 -1.65
C LEU A 133 -18.83 -9.30 -0.22
N TYR A 134 -17.87 -8.39 -0.03
CA TYR A 134 -17.48 -7.92 1.30
C TYR A 134 -18.41 -6.86 1.88
N LEU A 135 -19.15 -6.13 1.04
CA LEU A 135 -20.11 -5.12 1.47
C LEU A 135 -21.49 -5.71 1.78
N GLU A 136 -21.86 -6.82 1.12
CA GLU A 136 -23.16 -7.46 1.28
C GLU A 136 -23.21 -8.51 2.41
N GLN A 137 -22.06 -8.91 2.96
CA GLN A 137 -22.02 -9.80 4.12
C GLN A 137 -22.45 -9.05 5.39
N PRO A 138 -23.60 -9.42 6.00
CA PRO A 138 -23.97 -8.88 7.30
C PRO A 138 -22.88 -9.28 8.29
N GLY A 139 -22.34 -8.31 9.03
CA GLY A 139 -21.39 -8.61 10.10
C GLY A 139 -22.02 -9.61 11.07
N ALA A 140 -21.34 -10.73 11.31
CA ALA A 140 -21.58 -11.54 12.49
C ALA A 140 -21.36 -10.60 13.69
N ALA A 141 -22.45 -10.07 14.22
CA ALA A 141 -22.45 -9.33 15.46
C ALA A 141 -21.86 -10.25 16.53
N ALA A 142 -20.69 -9.87 17.04
CA ALA A 142 -20.18 -10.34 18.31
C ALA A 142 -21.09 -9.88 19.46
#